data_AF-A0A2M7RKC0-F1
#
_entry.id   AF-A0A2M7RKC0-F1
#
_cell.length_a   1.000
_cell.length_b   1.000
_cell.length_c   1.000
_cell.angle_alpha   90.00
_cell.angle_beta   90.00
_cell.angle_gamma   90.00
#
_symmetry.space_group_name_H-M   'P 1'
#
loop_
_entity.id
_entity.type
_entity.pdbx_description
1 polymer ?
#
loop_
_entity_poly.entity_id
_entity_poly.type
_entity_poly.pdbx_seq_one_letter_code
_entity_poly.pdbx_strand_id
1 'polypeptide(L)'
;MGQQQLLLIVLSVIIVGIAVVGINMFNDQDAKDQAASNCDVLAADLQNLAVRAQQHYRRPTAMGGGGGSFALLTKNAEGIGYLTTQPVNENGSYSISAPGDSASVTIQGIGKFDADGNGTNCTVRIQVWPDSVSPSIVDR
;
A
#
# COMPACT_ATOMS: atom_id res chain seq x y z
N MET A 1 31.48 -8.88 -52.33
CA MET A 1 30.84 -7.71 -51.68
C MET A 1 29.42 -8.00 -51.18
N GLY A 2 28.50 -8.56 -52.00
CA GLY A 2 27.12 -8.84 -51.56
C GLY A 2 26.96 -9.85 -50.42
N GLN A 3 27.82 -10.86 -50.30
CA GLN A 3 27.72 -11.90 -49.26
C GLN A 3 28.08 -11.39 -47.85
N GLN A 4 29.07 -10.49 -47.72
CA GLN A 4 29.39 -9.85 -46.45
C GLN A 4 28.36 -8.79 -46.05
N GLN A 5 27.81 -8.08 -47.04
CA GLN A 5 26.78 -7.07 -46.78
C GLN A 5 25.46 -7.71 -46.34
N LEU A 6 25.11 -8.86 -46.92
CA LEU A 6 23.96 -9.66 -46.49
C LEU A 6 24.12 -10.19 -45.06
N LEU A 7 25.31 -10.68 -44.69
CA LEU A 7 25.58 -11.14 -43.33
C LEU A 7 25.41 -10.02 -42.29
N LEU A 8 25.84 -8.80 -42.61
CA LEU A 8 25.71 -7.64 -41.71
C LEU A 8 24.26 -7.19 -41.54
N ILE A 9 23.42 -7.30 -42.58
CA ILE A 9 21.99 -6.97 -42.49
C ILE A 9 21.23 -8.00 -41.66
N VAL A 10 21.54 -9.29 -41.83
CA VAL A 10 20.90 -10.34 -41.03
C VAL A 10 21.25 -10.18 -39.54
N LEU A 11 22.51 -9.82 -39.24
CA LEU A 11 22.95 -9.57 -37.87
C LEU A 11 22.17 -8.41 -37.22
N SER A 12 21.96 -7.30 -37.94
CA SER A 12 21.27 -6.13 -37.39
C SER A 12 19.78 -6.39 -37.12
N VAL A 13 19.09 -7.16 -37.99
CA VAL A 13 17.67 -7.50 -37.82
C VAL A 13 17.45 -8.43 -36.62
N ILE A 14 18.36 -9.37 -36.36
CA ILE A 14 18.27 -10.27 -35.19
C ILE A 14 18.37 -9.47 -33.89
N ILE A 15 19.31 -8.51 -33.81
CA ILE A 15 19.50 -7.67 -32.63
C ILE A 15 18.25 -6.82 -32.36
N VAL A 16 17.69 -6.18 -33.39
CA VAL A 16 16.46 -5.38 -33.25
C VAL A 16 15.26 -6.26 -32.86
N GLY A 17 15.16 -7.47 -33.41
CA GLY A 17 14.07 -8.40 -33.09
C GLY A 17 14.05 -8.84 -31.62
N ILE A 18 15.22 -9.12 -31.02
CA ILE A 18 15.32 -9.49 -29.59
C ILE A 18 15.11 -8.26 -28.70
N ALA A 19 15.57 -7.09 -29.11
CA ALA A 19 15.41 -5.85 -28.35
C ALA A 19 13.93 -5.46 -28.13
N VAL A 20 13.08 -5.65 -29.15
CA VAL A 20 11.64 -5.34 -29.04
C VAL A 20 10.93 -6.24 -28.01
N VAL A 21 11.32 -7.52 -27.92
CA VAL A 21 10.77 -8.44 -26.91
C VAL A 21 11.33 -8.13 -25.52
N GLY A 22 12.61 -7.76 -25.42
CA GLY A 22 13.24 -7.36 -24.17
C GLY A 22 12.62 -6.10 -23.55
N ILE A 23 12.35 -5.07 -24.36
CA ILE A 23 11.75 -3.80 -23.89
C ILE A 23 10.36 -4.03 -23.30
N ASN A 24 9.54 -4.87 -23.92
CA ASN A 24 8.21 -5.18 -23.39
C ASN A 24 8.29 -5.89 -22.03
N MET A 25 9.25 -6.81 -21.86
CA MET A 25 9.45 -7.52 -20.59
C MET A 25 9.97 -6.59 -19.47
N PHE A 26 10.83 -5.62 -19.79
CA PHE A 26 11.29 -4.62 -18.82
C PHE A 26 10.16 -3.70 -18.34
N ASN A 27 9.29 -3.24 -19.25
CA ASN A 27 8.15 -2.40 -18.88
C ASN A 27 7.16 -3.13 -17.94
N ASP A 28 6.93 -4.43 -18.17
CA ASP A 28 6.07 -5.26 -17.30
C ASP A 28 6.72 -5.53 -15.93
N GLN A 29 8.05 -5.57 -15.87
CA GLN A 29 8.80 -5.75 -14.62
C GLN A 29 8.78 -4.48 -13.76
N ASP A 30 9.00 -3.31 -14.38
CA ASP A 30 9.02 -2.01 -13.70
C ASP A 30 7.67 -1.69 -13.05
N ALA A 31 6.56 -2.03 -13.70
CA ALA A 31 5.22 -1.83 -13.14
C ALA A 31 4.99 -2.67 -11.87
N LYS A 32 5.47 -3.92 -11.85
CA LYS A 32 5.33 -4.83 -10.70
C LYS A 32 6.23 -4.44 -9.53
N ASP A 33 7.48 -4.05 -9.81
CA ASP A 33 8.43 -3.65 -8.77
C ASP A 33 8.02 -2.33 -8.09
N GLN A 34 7.50 -1.36 -8.86
CA GLN A 34 7.00 -0.10 -8.31
C GLN A 34 5.85 -0.30 -7.32
N ALA A 35 4.98 -1.26 -7.60
CA ALA A 35 3.76 -1.42 -6.85
C ALA A 35 3.92 -2.36 -5.64
N ALA A 36 4.84 -3.34 -5.71
CA ALA A 36 5.34 -4.02 -4.51
C ALA A 36 5.98 -3.04 -3.52
N SER A 37 6.77 -2.08 -4.01
CA SER A 37 7.34 -1.01 -3.18
C SER A 37 6.27 -0.13 -2.53
N ASN A 38 5.16 0.15 -3.24
CA ASN A 38 4.08 0.95 -2.67
C ASN A 38 3.34 0.21 -1.55
N CYS A 39 3.12 -1.10 -1.69
CA CYS A 39 2.52 -1.92 -0.63
C CYS A 39 3.35 -1.91 0.66
N ASP A 40 4.68 -1.97 0.54
CA ASP A 40 5.59 -1.93 1.69
C ASP A 40 5.58 -0.57 2.38
N VAL A 41 5.55 0.52 1.60
CA VAL A 41 5.42 1.88 2.13
C VAL A 41 4.07 2.08 2.82
N LEU A 42 2.97 1.59 2.24
CA LEU A 42 1.64 1.61 2.87
C LEU A 42 1.60 0.82 4.17
N ALA A 43 2.27 -0.34 4.22
CA ALA A 43 2.38 -1.13 5.44
C ALA A 43 3.14 -0.36 6.54
N ALA A 44 4.22 0.35 6.20
CA ALA A 44 4.94 1.20 7.15
C ALA A 44 4.09 2.39 7.65
N ASP A 45 3.34 3.05 6.76
CA ASP A 45 2.41 4.12 7.13
C ASP A 45 1.29 3.60 8.05
N LEU A 46 0.76 2.41 7.76
CA LEU A 46 -0.24 1.74 8.59
C LEU A 46 0.30 1.33 9.96
N GLN A 47 1.56 0.90 10.07
CA GLN A 47 2.18 0.65 11.36
C GLN A 47 2.27 1.93 12.21
N ASN A 48 2.63 3.06 11.60
CA ASN A 48 2.63 4.35 12.30
C ASN A 48 1.22 4.75 12.77
N LEU A 49 0.20 4.55 11.94
CA LEU A 49 -1.21 4.77 12.31
C LEU A 49 -1.65 3.84 13.44
N ALA A 50 -1.22 2.58 13.44
CA ALA A 50 -1.54 1.62 14.48
C ALA A 50 -0.94 2.01 15.84
N VAL A 51 0.30 2.50 15.87
CA VAL A 51 0.92 3.02 17.10
C VAL A 51 0.13 4.23 17.64
N ARG A 52 -0.32 5.13 16.76
CA ARG A 52 -1.18 6.26 17.16
C ARG A 52 -2.53 5.80 17.70
N ALA A 53 -3.12 4.74 17.12
CA ALA A 53 -4.35 4.14 17.64
C ALA A 53 -4.16 3.58 19.06
N GLN A 54 -3.05 2.87 19.31
CA GLN A 54 -2.72 2.36 20.65
C GLN A 54 -2.46 3.50 21.65
N GLN A 55 -1.81 4.58 21.21
CA GLN A 55 -1.63 5.78 22.03
C GLN A 55 -2.97 6.43 22.36
N HIS A 56 -3.89 6.51 21.38
CA HIS A 56 -5.24 7.02 21.60
C HIS A 56 -5.98 6.15 22.62
N TYR A 57 -5.94 4.82 22.49
CA TYR A 57 -6.53 3.88 23.45
C TYR A 57 -6.04 4.10 24.88
N ARG A 58 -4.72 4.27 25.07
CA ARG A 58 -4.12 4.46 26.41
C ARG A 58 -4.35 5.85 27.00
N ARG A 59 -4.62 6.86 26.17
CA ARG A 59 -4.84 8.23 26.63
C ARG A 59 -6.23 8.35 27.29
N PRO A 60 -6.34 8.97 28.48
CA PRO A 60 -7.63 9.14 29.15
C PRO A 60 -8.57 10.05 28.34
N THR A 61 -9.87 9.81 28.44
CA THR A 61 -10.94 10.57 27.73
C THR A 61 -10.89 12.06 28.03
N ALA A 62 -10.50 12.44 29.25
CA ALA A 62 -10.33 13.84 29.67
C ALA A 62 -9.30 14.62 28.82
N MET A 63 -8.41 13.93 28.12
CA MET A 63 -7.42 14.55 27.22
C MET A 63 -7.71 14.27 25.74
N GLY A 64 -8.93 13.82 25.39
CA GLY A 64 -9.30 13.47 24.01
C GLY A 64 -8.76 12.11 23.55
N GLY A 65 -8.51 11.19 24.48
CA GLY A 65 -8.17 9.80 24.19
C GLY A 65 -9.36 8.83 24.28
N GLY A 66 -9.11 7.56 24.00
CA GLY A 66 -10.09 6.46 24.02
C GLY A 66 -10.41 5.90 25.41
N GLY A 67 -9.61 6.24 26.44
CA GLY A 67 -9.85 5.83 27.83
C GLY A 67 -9.93 4.31 28.04
N GLY A 68 -9.14 3.55 27.28
CA GLY A 68 -9.20 2.09 27.29
C GLY A 68 -10.23 1.50 26.33
N SER A 69 -10.63 2.23 25.29
CA SER A 69 -11.52 1.74 24.24
C SER A 69 -11.15 2.31 22.88
N PHE A 70 -11.36 1.54 21.81
CA PHE A 70 -11.28 2.04 20.43
C PHE A 70 -12.64 2.50 19.89
N ALA A 71 -13.70 2.55 20.72
CA ALA A 71 -15.06 2.92 20.33
C ALA A 71 -15.18 4.30 19.64
N LEU A 72 -14.24 5.22 19.90
CA LEU A 72 -14.20 6.54 19.26
C LEU A 72 -13.67 6.48 17.81
N LEU A 73 -12.96 5.39 17.45
CA LEU A 73 -12.42 5.16 16.11
C LEU A 73 -13.51 4.55 15.21
N THR A 74 -14.46 5.39 14.82
CA THR A 74 -15.53 5.01 13.88
C THR A 74 -15.07 5.07 12.43
N LYS A 75 -15.83 4.45 11.52
CA LYS A 75 -15.59 4.49 10.06
C LYS A 75 -15.73 5.90 9.46
N ASN A 76 -16.25 6.87 10.22
CA ASN A 76 -16.49 8.22 9.75
C ASN A 76 -15.20 9.06 9.72
N ALA A 77 -15.23 10.18 9.00
CA ALA A 77 -14.11 11.11 8.91
C ALA A 77 -13.61 11.60 10.29
N GLU A 78 -14.52 11.69 11.27
CA GLU A 78 -14.18 12.05 12.65
C GLU A 78 -13.36 10.95 13.35
N GLY A 79 -13.69 9.68 13.13
CA GLY A 79 -13.02 8.55 13.76
C GLY A 79 -11.56 8.40 13.30
N ILE A 80 -11.30 8.58 12.00
CA ILE A 80 -9.93 8.62 11.49
C ILE A 80 -9.20 9.93 11.84
N GLY A 81 -9.95 11.02 12.05
CA GLY A 81 -9.44 12.31 12.49
C GLY A 81 -8.69 12.26 13.82
N TYR A 82 -9.01 11.30 14.70
CA TYR A 82 -8.27 11.07 15.94
C TYR A 82 -6.88 10.44 15.72
N LEU A 83 -6.64 9.81 14.56
CA LEU A 83 -5.41 9.11 14.21
C LEU A 83 -4.53 9.94 13.27
N THR A 84 -5.17 10.63 12.33
CA THR A 84 -4.50 11.47 11.34
C THR A 84 -5.39 12.60 10.87
N THR A 85 -4.81 13.79 10.73
CA THR A 85 -5.46 14.96 10.10
C THR A 85 -5.40 14.91 8.58
N GLN A 86 -4.58 14.04 8.01
CA GLN A 86 -4.45 13.78 6.59
C GLN A 86 -4.64 12.28 6.34
N PRO A 87 -5.88 11.82 6.10
CA PRO A 87 -6.16 10.42 5.79
C PRO A 87 -5.74 10.05 4.36
N VAL A 88 -5.28 11.00 3.55
CA VAL A 88 -4.76 10.76 2.20
C VAL A 88 -3.35 11.31 2.12
N ASN A 89 -2.40 10.49 1.68
CA ASN A 89 -1.04 10.91 1.39
C ASN A 89 -0.67 10.58 -0.06
N GLU A 90 0.57 10.86 -0.44
CA GLU A 90 1.08 10.62 -1.79
C GLU A 90 1.11 9.11 -2.15
N ASN A 91 1.15 8.26 -1.12
CA ASN A 91 1.26 6.80 -1.21
C ASN A 91 -0.12 6.13 -1.33
N GLY A 92 -1.17 6.70 -0.71
CA GLY A 92 -2.52 6.15 -0.72
C GLY A 92 -3.51 6.84 0.22
N SER A 93 -4.70 6.24 0.33
CA SER A 93 -5.79 6.67 1.20
C SER A 93 -5.97 5.69 2.35
N TYR A 94 -6.03 6.20 3.58
CA TYR A 94 -6.24 5.45 4.80
C TYR A 94 -7.67 5.64 5.29
N SER A 95 -8.32 4.55 5.69
CA SER A 95 -9.67 4.54 6.24
C SER A 95 -9.80 3.48 7.31
N ILE A 96 -10.79 3.62 8.20
CA ILE A 96 -11.12 2.57 9.17
C ILE A 96 -12.08 1.59 8.47
N SER A 97 -11.64 0.34 8.28
CA SER A 97 -12.43 -0.67 7.58
C SER A 97 -13.47 -1.29 8.50
N ALA A 98 -13.08 -1.59 9.74
CA ALA A 98 -13.97 -2.03 10.80
C ALA A 98 -13.86 -1.05 11.98
N PRO A 99 -14.99 -0.49 12.47
CA PRO A 99 -14.98 0.43 13.60
C PRO A 99 -14.35 -0.23 14.81
N GLY A 100 -13.69 0.59 15.64
CA GLY A 100 -13.06 0.11 16.85
C GLY A 100 -14.09 -0.28 17.91
N ASP A 101 -13.87 -1.43 18.53
CA ASP A 101 -14.60 -1.86 19.73
C ASP A 101 -13.75 -1.62 20.98
N SER A 102 -14.17 -2.12 22.14
CA SER A 102 -13.36 -2.09 23.37
C SER A 102 -12.05 -2.89 23.24
N ALA A 103 -11.92 -3.78 22.25
CA ALA A 103 -10.81 -4.71 22.13
C ALA A 103 -9.95 -4.53 20.88
N SER A 104 -10.48 -4.02 19.76
CA SER A 104 -9.68 -3.86 18.54
C SER A 104 -10.28 -2.88 17.54
N VAL A 105 -9.45 -2.35 16.64
CA VAL A 105 -9.87 -1.57 15.46
C VAL A 105 -9.13 -2.08 14.21
N THR A 106 -9.78 -2.05 13.04
CA THR A 106 -9.11 -2.41 11.77
C THR A 106 -8.95 -1.18 10.89
N ILE A 107 -7.71 -0.84 10.58
CA ILE A 107 -7.33 0.27 9.69
C ILE A 107 -6.94 -0.32 8.34
N GLN A 108 -7.32 0.33 7.26
CA GLN A 108 -7.03 -0.06 5.89
C GLN A 108 -6.36 1.09 5.14
N GLY A 109 -5.29 0.78 4.41
CA GLY A 109 -4.65 1.67 3.45
C GLY A 109 -4.86 1.14 2.05
N ILE A 110 -5.33 1.98 1.15
CA ILE A 110 -5.50 1.70 -0.28
C ILE A 110 -4.48 2.56 -1.02
N GLY A 111 -3.53 1.90 -1.68
CA GLY A 111 -2.50 2.52 -2.47
C GLY A 111 -3.03 3.25 -3.69
N LYS A 112 -2.21 4.12 -4.27
CA LYS A 112 -2.54 4.80 -5.53
C LYS A 112 -2.26 3.93 -6.77
N PHE A 113 -1.43 2.91 -6.62
CA PHE A 113 -1.00 2.01 -7.68
C PHE A 113 -1.48 0.58 -7.41
N ASP A 114 -1.83 -0.11 -8.49
CA ASP A 114 -2.24 -1.52 -8.55
C ASP A 114 -0.99 -2.34 -8.91
N ALA A 115 -0.56 -3.29 -8.07
CA ALA A 115 0.69 -4.03 -8.28
C ALA A 115 0.59 -5.28 -9.11
N ASP A 116 -0.59 -5.89 -9.17
CA ASP A 116 -0.82 -7.10 -9.93
C ASP A 116 -1.49 -6.84 -11.28
N GLY A 117 -1.95 -5.60 -11.52
CA GLY A 117 -2.62 -5.22 -12.76
C GLY A 117 -3.99 -5.86 -12.88
N ASN A 118 -4.61 -6.27 -11.77
CA ASN A 118 -5.92 -6.90 -11.75
C ASN A 118 -7.08 -5.89 -11.88
N GLY A 119 -6.79 -4.59 -11.80
CA GLY A 119 -7.77 -3.51 -11.76
C GLY A 119 -8.11 -3.02 -10.35
N THR A 120 -7.40 -3.49 -9.31
CA THR A 120 -7.64 -3.16 -7.90
C THR A 120 -6.34 -2.67 -7.28
N ASN A 121 -6.37 -1.47 -6.69
CA ASN A 121 -5.17 -0.89 -6.09
C ASN A 121 -4.65 -1.71 -4.90
N CYS A 122 -3.32 -1.71 -4.70
CA CYS A 122 -2.69 -2.39 -3.57
C CYS A 122 -3.37 -2.00 -2.25
N THR A 123 -3.86 -3.00 -1.52
CA THR A 123 -4.67 -2.78 -0.33
C THR A 123 -4.08 -3.52 0.86
N VAL A 124 -3.68 -2.76 1.87
CA VAL A 124 -3.14 -3.29 3.13
C VAL A 124 -4.11 -3.01 4.26
N ARG A 125 -4.31 -3.98 5.15
CA ARG A 125 -5.07 -3.81 6.39
C ARG A 125 -4.18 -4.07 7.58
N ILE A 126 -4.45 -3.40 8.68
CA ILE A 126 -3.83 -3.66 9.97
C ILE A 126 -4.91 -3.72 11.03
N GLN A 127 -4.96 -4.83 11.74
CA GLN A 127 -5.78 -4.96 12.93
C GLN A 127 -4.96 -4.57 14.15
N VAL A 128 -5.53 -3.71 14.99
CA VAL A 128 -4.85 -3.11 16.13
C VAL A 128 -5.59 -3.50 17.40
N TRP A 129 -4.86 -4.09 18.34
CA TRP A 129 -5.27 -4.37 19.71
C TRP A 129 -4.48 -3.47 20.68
N PRO A 130 -4.86 -3.42 21.97
CA PRO A 130 -4.18 -2.59 22.98
C PRO A 130 -2.68 -2.91 23.15
N ASP A 131 -2.32 -4.15 22.87
CA ASP A 131 -1.04 -4.79 23.17
C ASP A 131 -0.39 -5.42 21.93
N SER A 132 -1.12 -5.58 20.83
CA SER A 132 -0.60 -6.20 19.60
C SER A 132 -1.16 -5.54 18.34
N VAL A 133 -0.50 -5.77 17.22
CA VAL A 133 -0.95 -5.37 15.88
C VAL A 133 -0.71 -6.52 14.90
N SER A 134 -1.63 -6.73 13.96
CA SER A 134 -1.49 -7.74 12.91
C SER A 134 -1.73 -7.08 11.56
N PRO A 135 -0.67 -6.78 10.79
CA PRO A 135 -0.82 -6.38 9.40
C PRO A 135 -1.21 -7.59 8.53
N SER A 136 -2.09 -7.36 7.57
CA SER A 136 -2.52 -8.32 6.55
C SER A 136 -2.62 -7.60 5.21
N ILE A 137 -1.94 -8.11 4.19
CA ILE A 137 -2.08 -7.61 2.81
C ILE A 137 -3.32 -8.27 2.22
N VAL A 138 -4.26 -7.46 1.76
CA VAL A 138 -5.53 -7.93 1.19
C VAL A 138 -5.41 -8.10 -0.31
N ASP A 139 -4.73 -7.17 -0.94
CA ASP A 139 -4.54 -7.10 -2.40
C ASP A 139 -3.17 -6.49 -2.68
N ARG A 140 -2.49 -6.97 -3.72
CA ARG A 140 -1.17 -6.46 -4.14
C ARG A 140 -1.31 -5.79 -5.48
#